data_AF-A0A7R9MZ50-F1
#
_entry.id   AF-A0A7R9MZ50-F1
#
_cell.length_a   1.000
_cell.length_b   1.000
_cell.length_c   1.000
_cell.angle_alpha   90.00
_cell.angle_beta   90.00
_cell.angle_gamma   90.00
#
_symmetry.space_group_name_H-M   'P 1'
#
loop_
_entity.id
_entity.type
_entity.pdbx_description
1 polymer ?
#
loop_
_entity_poly.entity_id
_entity_poly.type
_entity_poly.pdbx_seq_one_letter_code
_entity_poly.pdbx_strand_id
1 'polypeptide(L)'
;MPLGLAGILSTGKPIPSLTIILSTVGCRFARKGGCTMCGYINDASREEEGAEALVSQVRSGLEKAPESDFIVKIFTSGSFFDIEEVGLSAQERILEYLEEIERVRKVIVETRPEFVDGESLGRVREVFHKPFEIAMGLESANDTIRRLCIN
;
A
#
# COMPACT_ATOMS: atom_id res chain seq x y z
N MET A 1 -3.42 8.88 -21.45
CA MET A 1 -3.85 9.70 -20.29
C MET A 1 -4.82 8.86 -19.46
N PRO A 2 -4.46 8.43 -18.24
CA PRO A 2 -5.47 8.07 -17.25
C PRO A 2 -5.46 9.07 -16.11
N LEU A 3 -6.68 9.43 -15.69
CA LEU A 3 -7.00 10.35 -14.62
C LEU A 3 -6.53 9.78 -13.27
N GLY A 4 -5.56 10.43 -12.64
CA GLY A 4 -5.21 10.17 -11.24
C GLY A 4 -6.38 10.57 -10.34
N LEU A 5 -6.94 9.61 -9.60
CA LEU A 5 -7.97 9.86 -8.59
C LEU A 5 -7.43 10.85 -7.55
N ALA A 6 -7.90 12.10 -7.61
CA ALA A 6 -7.61 13.12 -6.61
C ALA A 6 -7.83 12.56 -5.19
N GLY A 7 -6.81 12.63 -4.35
CA GLY A 7 -7.01 12.39 -2.92
C GLY A 7 -7.56 13.65 -2.27
N ILE A 8 -8.31 13.50 -1.19
CA ILE A 8 -8.86 14.62 -0.42
C ILE A 8 -8.05 14.72 0.87
N LEU A 9 -7.48 15.89 1.16
CA LEU A 9 -7.01 16.25 2.50
C LEU A 9 -8.20 16.74 3.34
N SER A 10 -8.06 16.78 4.67
CA SER A 10 -9.09 17.24 5.62
C SER A 10 -9.65 18.65 5.32
N THR A 11 -9.02 19.41 4.43
CA THR A 11 -9.42 20.74 3.96
C THR A 11 -10.48 20.74 2.84
N GLY A 12 -10.90 19.57 2.34
CA GLY A 12 -11.95 19.43 1.32
C GLY A 12 -11.54 19.84 -0.10
N LYS A 13 -10.27 20.25 -0.31
CA LYS A 13 -9.74 20.57 -1.65
C LYS A 13 -9.08 19.33 -2.28
N PRO A 14 -9.27 19.09 -3.58
CA PRO A 14 -8.55 18.04 -4.31
C PRO A 14 -7.04 18.29 -4.27
N ILE A 15 -6.27 17.25 -3.97
CA ILE A 15 -4.81 17.24 -4.08
C ILE A 15 -4.39 16.11 -5.04
N PRO A 16 -3.35 16.30 -5.88
CA PRO A 16 -2.81 15.23 -6.71
C PRO A 16 -2.44 13.98 -5.89
N SER A 17 -2.61 12.80 -6.49
CA SER A 17 -2.09 11.56 -5.91
C SER A 17 -1.21 10.82 -6.91
N LEU A 18 -0.10 10.30 -6.41
CA LEU A 18 0.76 9.36 -7.11
C LEU A 18 0.48 7.95 -6.59
N THR A 19 0.10 7.03 -7.48
CA THR A 19 -0.03 5.61 -7.16
C THR A 19 1.23 4.88 -7.59
N ILE A 20 1.84 4.14 -6.67
CA ILE A 20 2.98 3.27 -6.91
C ILE A 20 2.53 1.86 -6.58
N ILE A 21 2.61 0.96 -7.57
CA ILE A 21 2.31 -0.46 -7.40
C ILE A 21 3.65 -1.18 -7.31
N LEU A 22 3.93 -1.79 -6.15
CA LEU A 22 5.13 -2.56 -5.92
C LEU A 22 4.99 -3.96 -6.51
N SER A 23 6.02 -4.39 -7.24
CA SER A 23 6.17 -5.76 -7.72
C SER A 23 6.66 -6.63 -6.56
N THR A 24 5.73 -7.25 -5.84
CA THR A 24 5.98 -8.17 -4.71
C THR A 24 5.60 -9.60 -5.10
N VAL A 25 5.82 -10.59 -4.22
CA VAL A 25 5.27 -11.96 -4.39
C VAL A 25 3.74 -12.04 -4.24
N GLY A 26 3.08 -10.89 -4.08
CA GLY A 26 1.63 -10.73 -4.03
C GLY A 26 0.98 -11.26 -2.75
N CYS A 27 -0.34 -11.30 -2.77
CA CYS A 27 -1.17 -11.65 -1.62
C CYS A 27 -0.94 -13.09 -1.15
N ARG A 28 -0.50 -13.24 0.10
CA ARG A 28 -0.34 -14.55 0.77
C ARG A 28 -1.63 -15.38 0.79
N PHE A 29 -2.78 -14.73 0.85
CA PHE A 29 -4.07 -15.43 0.78
C PHE A 29 -4.37 -15.93 -0.64
N ALA A 30 -4.04 -15.15 -1.66
CA ALA A 30 -4.19 -15.56 -3.05
C ALA A 30 -3.32 -16.78 -3.41
N ARG A 31 -2.12 -16.88 -2.83
CA ARG A 31 -1.27 -18.08 -2.96
C ARG A 31 -1.88 -19.36 -2.37
N LYS A 32 -2.99 -19.27 -1.62
CA LYS A 32 -3.69 -20.40 -0.98
C LYS A 32 -5.15 -20.58 -1.46
N GLY A 33 -5.57 -19.87 -2.50
CA GLY A 33 -6.93 -19.93 -3.04
C GLY A 33 -7.52 -18.54 -3.32
N GLY A 34 -7.24 -17.58 -2.43
CA GLY A 34 -7.54 -16.16 -2.64
C GLY A 34 -9.00 -15.78 -2.64
N CYS A 35 -9.24 -14.48 -2.80
CA CYS A 35 -10.59 -13.98 -3.00
C CYS A 35 -11.06 -14.32 -4.42
N THR A 36 -12.30 -14.77 -4.56
CA THR A 36 -12.94 -15.23 -5.80
C THR A 36 -12.93 -14.19 -6.92
N MET A 37 -12.84 -12.90 -6.60
CA MET A 37 -12.86 -11.79 -7.56
C MET A 37 -11.51 -11.09 -7.78
N CYS A 38 -10.50 -11.32 -6.94
CA CYS A 38 -9.39 -10.38 -6.77
C CYS A 38 -8.41 -10.36 -7.95
N GLY A 39 -7.99 -11.51 -8.48
CA GLY A 39 -7.19 -11.61 -9.72
C GLY A 39 -5.79 -10.97 -9.71
N TYR A 40 -5.48 -10.05 -8.80
CA TYR A 40 -4.22 -9.28 -8.74
C TYR A 40 -2.98 -10.12 -8.56
N ILE A 41 -3.11 -11.35 -8.02
CA ILE A 41 -1.99 -12.29 -7.92
C ILE A 41 -1.35 -12.61 -9.28
N ASN A 42 -2.06 -12.40 -10.39
CA ASN A 42 -1.51 -12.60 -11.73
C ASN A 42 -0.44 -11.55 -12.10
N ASP A 43 -0.43 -10.39 -11.43
CA ASP A 43 0.55 -9.32 -11.63
C ASP A 43 1.71 -9.41 -10.62
N ALA A 44 1.73 -10.44 -9.76
CA ALA A 44 2.77 -10.63 -8.77
C ALA A 44 4.10 -11.11 -9.39
N SER A 45 5.20 -10.67 -8.77
CA SER A 45 6.53 -11.21 -9.02
C SER A 45 6.59 -12.69 -8.65
N ARG A 46 7.41 -13.44 -9.39
CA ARG A 46 7.72 -14.84 -9.07
C ARG A 46 8.76 -14.98 -7.96
N GLU A 47 9.55 -13.93 -7.75
CA GLU A 47 10.67 -13.92 -6.80
C GLU A 47 10.43 -12.86 -5.72
N GLU A 48 10.88 -13.18 -4.51
CA GLU A 48 10.88 -12.24 -3.38
C GLU A 48 11.88 -11.12 -3.63
N GLU A 49 11.39 -9.90 -3.54
CA GLU A 49 12.20 -8.70 -3.69
C GLU A 49 12.75 -8.26 -2.34
N GLY A 50 14.06 -8.00 -2.30
CA GLY A 50 14.71 -7.46 -1.11
C GLY A 50 14.27 -6.02 -0.81
N ALA A 51 14.53 -5.56 0.41
CA ALA A 51 14.11 -4.21 0.85
C ALA A 51 14.62 -3.08 -0.06
N GLU A 52 15.88 -3.15 -0.50
CA GLU A 52 16.46 -2.16 -1.43
C GLU A 52 15.75 -2.14 -2.78
N ALA A 53 15.34 -3.31 -3.29
CA ALA A 53 14.67 -3.40 -4.58
C ALA A 53 13.29 -2.72 -4.51
N LEU A 54 12.52 -2.97 -3.45
CA LEU A 54 11.23 -2.31 -3.23
C LEU A 54 11.37 -0.79 -3.01
N VAL A 55 12.38 -0.36 -2.25
CA VAL A 55 12.69 1.07 -2.08
C VAL A 55 13.09 1.71 -3.42
N SER A 56 13.86 1.01 -4.26
CA SER A 56 14.22 1.47 -5.60
C SER A 56 13.00 1.64 -6.51
N GLN A 57 12.02 0.72 -6.43
CA GLN A 57 10.75 0.86 -7.15
C GLN A 57 9.98 2.12 -6.70
N VAL A 58 9.95 2.41 -5.40
CA VAL A 58 9.35 3.66 -4.87
C VAL A 58 10.07 4.90 -5.41
N ARG A 59 11.41 4.90 -5.40
CA ARG A 59 12.22 5.99 -5.96
C ARG A 59 11.90 6.23 -7.44
N SER A 60 11.86 5.16 -8.25
CA SER A 60 11.52 5.25 -9.67
C SER A 60 10.08 5.74 -9.88
N GLY A 61 9.12 5.28 -9.07
CA GLY A 61 7.74 5.77 -9.10
C GLY A 61 7.64 7.28 -8.85
N LEU A 62 8.45 7.79 -7.91
CA LEU A 62 8.52 9.21 -7.54
C LEU A 62 9.13 10.11 -8.61
N GLU A 63 9.80 9.57 -9.63
CA GLU A 63 10.22 10.36 -10.81
C GLU A 63 9.02 10.96 -11.56
N LYS A 64 7.83 10.37 -11.38
CA LYS A 64 6.55 10.85 -11.93
C LYS A 64 5.75 11.70 -10.93
N ALA A 65 6.36 12.08 -9.80
CA ALA A 65 5.68 12.85 -8.78
C ALA A 65 5.27 14.24 -9.30
N PRO A 66 4.10 14.76 -8.88
CA PRO A 66 3.72 16.14 -9.15
C PRO A 66 4.75 17.14 -8.61
N GLU A 67 4.84 18.33 -9.22
CA GLU A 67 5.66 19.41 -8.70
C GLU A 67 5.08 20.01 -7.40
N SER A 68 3.76 20.04 -7.28
CA SER A 68 3.03 20.50 -6.09
C SER A 68 2.97 19.44 -4.99
N ASP A 69 2.41 19.80 -3.83
CA ASP A 69 2.04 18.87 -2.77
C ASP A 69 1.16 17.72 -3.32
N PHE A 70 1.38 16.51 -2.80
CA PHE A 70 0.69 15.31 -3.27
C PHE A 70 0.54 14.22 -2.20
N ILE A 71 -0.31 13.24 -2.51
CA ILE A 71 -0.53 12.02 -1.73
C ILE A 71 0.19 10.87 -2.42
N VAL A 72 0.86 10.02 -1.66
CA VAL A 72 1.43 8.76 -2.17
C VAL A 72 0.50 7.62 -1.78
N LYS A 73 0.15 6.78 -2.76
CA LYS A 73 -0.60 5.54 -2.53
C LYS A 73 0.30 4.37 -2.90
N ILE A 74 0.63 3.52 -1.91
CA ILE A 74 1.39 2.30 -2.11
C ILE A 74 0.41 1.15 -2.20
N PHE A 75 0.40 0.51 -3.37
CA PHE A 75 -0.31 -0.72 -3.63
C PHE A 75 0.71 -1.83 -3.86
N THR A 76 0.30 -3.05 -3.60
CA THR A 76 1.02 -4.27 -3.96
C THR A 76 0.05 -5.14 -4.76
N SER A 77 0.31 -6.44 -4.86
CA SER A 77 -0.73 -7.39 -5.31
C SER A 77 -1.35 -8.11 -4.11
N GLY A 78 -1.40 -7.45 -2.95
CA GLY A 78 -1.72 -8.06 -1.67
C GLY A 78 -1.80 -7.12 -0.47
N SER A 79 -0.81 -7.13 0.42
CA SER A 79 -0.86 -6.42 1.71
C SER A 79 0.48 -5.83 2.11
N PHE A 80 0.51 -4.51 2.25
CA PHE A 80 1.72 -3.79 2.67
C PHE A 80 2.22 -4.20 4.06
N PHE A 81 1.31 -4.56 4.98
CA PHE A 81 1.69 -5.01 6.33
C PHE A 81 1.96 -6.52 6.44
N ASP A 82 1.78 -7.30 5.36
CA ASP A 82 2.19 -8.70 5.38
C ASP A 82 3.72 -8.78 5.25
N ILE A 83 4.39 -9.17 6.34
CA ILE A 83 5.85 -9.28 6.39
C ILE A 83 6.41 -10.36 5.45
N GLU A 84 5.57 -11.31 5.03
CA GLU A 84 5.93 -12.30 4.01
C GLU A 84 5.81 -11.75 2.58
N GLU A 85 5.25 -10.55 2.41
CA GLU A 85 5.10 -9.90 1.10
C GLU A 85 5.99 -8.66 0.97
N VAL A 86 5.86 -7.72 1.92
CA VAL A 86 6.68 -6.50 2.03
C VAL A 86 7.39 -6.61 3.37
N GLY A 87 8.59 -7.20 3.40
CA GLY A 87 9.30 -7.45 4.66
C GLY A 87 9.46 -6.20 5.54
N LEU A 88 9.66 -6.39 6.85
CA LEU A 88 9.73 -5.29 7.83
C LEU A 88 10.68 -4.17 7.43
N SER A 89 11.92 -4.52 7.05
CA SER A 89 12.91 -3.54 6.60
C SER A 89 12.49 -2.79 5.34
N ALA A 90 11.70 -3.41 4.43
CA ALA A 90 11.12 -2.69 3.30
C ALA A 90 10.07 -1.70 3.76
N GLN A 91 9.14 -2.11 4.62
CA GLN A 91 8.08 -1.24 5.14
C GLN A 91 8.69 0.02 5.79
N GLU A 92 9.64 -0.18 6.70
CA GLU A 92 10.33 0.91 7.42
C GLU A 92 11.02 1.87 6.45
N ARG A 93 11.89 1.34 5.57
CA ARG A 93 12.71 2.18 4.69
C ARG A 93 11.90 2.90 3.63
N ILE A 94 10.80 2.31 3.16
CA ILE A 94 9.85 3.00 2.27
C ILE A 94 9.22 4.19 3.00
N LEU A 95 8.77 3.99 4.24
CA LEU A 95 8.12 5.04 5.01
C LEU A 95 9.08 6.14 5.43
N GLU A 96 10.28 5.80 5.91
CA GLU A 96 11.35 6.77 6.22
C GLU A 96 11.66 7.63 5.00
N TYR A 97 11.82 7.01 3.83
CA TYR A 97 12.10 7.74 2.59
C TYR A 97 10.96 8.69 2.19
N LEU A 98 9.69 8.29 2.37
CA LEU A 98 8.53 9.15 2.10
C LEU A 98 8.34 10.25 3.16
N GLU A 99 8.80 10.04 4.40
CA GLU A 99 8.82 11.04 5.47
C GLU A 99 9.79 12.18 5.12
N GLU A 100 10.92 11.90 4.48
CA GLU A 100 11.89 12.93 4.06
C GLU A 100 11.36 13.87 2.95
N ILE A 101 10.35 13.46 2.18
CA ILE A 101 9.85 14.24 1.05
C ILE A 101 8.83 15.27 1.52
N GLU A 102 9.23 16.54 1.63
CA GLU A 102 8.40 17.64 2.16
C GLU A 102 7.02 17.77 1.48
N ARG A 103 6.95 17.55 0.16
CA ARG A 103 5.73 17.67 -0.65
C ARG A 103 4.74 16.51 -0.45
N VAL A 104 5.16 15.40 0.15
CA VAL A 104 4.24 14.30 0.50
C VAL A 104 3.42 14.74 1.69
N ARG A 105 2.10 14.84 1.51
CA ARG A 105 1.15 15.29 2.56
C ARG A 105 0.42 14.14 3.25
N LYS A 106 0.35 12.97 2.61
CA LYS A 106 -0.24 11.76 3.17
C LYS A 106 0.31 10.55 2.45
N VAL A 107 0.46 9.45 3.18
CA VAL A 107 0.69 8.12 2.60
C VAL A 107 -0.55 7.26 2.84
N ILE A 108 -0.96 6.54 1.81
CA ILE A 108 -2.02 5.54 1.87
C ILE A 108 -1.38 4.20 1.51
N VAL A 109 -1.62 3.16 2.32
CA VAL A 109 -1.21 1.79 2.00
C VAL A 109 -2.42 0.88 1.95
N GLU A 110 -2.40 -0.10 1.05
CA GLU A 110 -3.39 -1.17 1.09
C GLU A 110 -2.97 -2.33 2.00
N THR A 111 -3.94 -2.97 2.63
CA THR A 111 -3.68 -4.20 3.38
C THR A 111 -4.96 -4.97 3.66
N ARG A 112 -4.84 -6.28 3.90
CA ARG A 112 -5.94 -7.07 4.47
C ARG A 112 -6.12 -6.76 5.96
N PRO A 113 -7.36 -6.78 6.49
CA PRO A 113 -7.64 -6.41 7.87
C PRO A 113 -6.85 -7.19 8.93
N GLU A 114 -6.53 -8.46 8.69
CA GLU A 114 -5.80 -9.28 9.66
C GLU A 114 -4.35 -8.85 9.93
N PHE A 115 -3.77 -7.98 9.10
CA PHE A 115 -2.41 -7.45 9.28
C PHE A 115 -2.39 -6.08 9.99
N VAL A 116 -3.55 -5.57 10.37
CA VAL A 116 -3.68 -4.29 11.08
C VAL A 116 -3.82 -4.57 12.58
N ASP A 117 -2.71 -4.43 13.30
CA ASP A 117 -2.65 -4.64 14.75
C ASP A 117 -1.80 -3.55 15.43
N GLY A 118 -1.68 -3.62 16.77
CA GLY A 118 -0.93 -2.63 17.53
C GLY A 118 0.57 -2.61 17.19
N GLU A 119 1.13 -3.73 16.75
CA GLU A 119 2.55 -3.84 16.39
C GLU A 119 2.80 -3.18 15.04
N SER A 120 2.00 -3.50 14.02
CA SER A 120 2.14 -2.89 12.69
C SER A 120 1.88 -1.38 12.72
N LEU A 121 0.89 -0.93 13.48
CA LEU A 121 0.63 0.49 13.69
C LEU A 121 1.74 1.18 14.50
N GLY A 122 2.31 0.49 15.50
CA GLY A 122 3.42 0.98 16.30
C GLY A 122 4.64 1.27 15.43
N ARG A 123 5.07 0.28 14.62
CA ARG A 123 6.20 0.43 13.69
C ARG A 123 6.01 1.59 12.71
N VAL A 124 4.82 1.75 12.13
CA VAL A 124 4.52 2.90 11.26
C VAL A 124 4.76 4.21 11.98
N ARG A 125 4.32 4.32 13.25
CA ARG A 125 4.45 5.55 14.04
C ARG A 125 5.85 5.83 14.55
N GLU A 126 6.73 4.83 14.58
CA GLU A 126 8.14 5.03 14.89
C GLU A 126 8.87 5.78 13.77
N VAL A 127 8.48 5.54 12.51
CA VAL A 127 9.21 6.07 11.33
C VAL A 127 8.44 7.13 10.53
N PHE A 128 7.11 7.20 10.64
CA PHE A 128 6.27 8.05 9.80
C PHE A 128 5.29 8.91 10.61
N HIS A 129 5.43 10.22 10.47
CA HIS A 129 4.78 11.22 11.35
C HIS A 129 3.72 12.05 10.62
N LYS A 130 3.70 12.01 9.30
CA LYS A 130 2.66 12.64 8.48
C LYS A 130 1.33 11.86 8.55
N PRO A 131 0.22 12.44 8.03
CA PRO A 131 -1.02 11.71 7.85
C PRO A 131 -0.82 10.37 7.14
N PHE A 132 -1.35 9.31 7.72
CA PHE A 132 -1.23 7.94 7.23
C PHE A 132 -2.61 7.30 7.21
N GLU A 133 -2.97 6.67 6.10
CA GLU A 133 -4.27 6.05 5.87
C GLU A 133 -4.08 4.60 5.44
N ILE A 134 -4.93 3.71 5.96
CA ILE A 134 -4.91 2.29 5.64
C ILE A 134 -6.17 1.97 4.85
N ALA A 135 -5.99 1.63 3.57
CA ALA A 135 -7.05 1.13 2.71
C ALA A 135 -7.22 -0.38 2.97
N MET A 136 -8.21 -0.73 3.79
CA MET A 136 -8.48 -2.12 4.15
C MET A 136 -9.42 -2.81 3.17
N GLY A 137 -8.99 -3.95 2.62
CA GLY A 137 -9.80 -4.83 1.78
C GLY A 137 -10.81 -5.65 2.58
N LEU A 138 -11.91 -5.01 3.03
CA LEU A 138 -13.00 -5.70 3.73
C LEU A 138 -13.97 -6.40 2.76
N GLU A 139 -14.22 -5.76 1.62
CA GLU A 139 -15.18 -6.11 0.55
C GLU A 139 -16.67 -6.19 0.96
N SER A 140 -16.98 -6.71 2.15
CA SER A 140 -18.32 -6.80 2.70
C SER A 140 -18.27 -6.81 4.23
N ALA A 141 -19.13 -6.00 4.87
CA ALA A 141 -19.36 -6.05 6.32
C ALA A 141 -20.25 -7.23 6.75
N ASN A 142 -20.83 -7.98 5.81
CA ASN A 142 -21.59 -9.20 6.09
C ASN A 142 -20.67 -10.42 6.01
N ASP A 143 -20.50 -11.13 7.12
CA ASP A 143 -19.62 -12.30 7.23
C ASP A 143 -20.04 -13.47 6.33
N THR A 144 -21.33 -13.70 6.11
CA THR A 144 -21.80 -14.74 5.19
C THR A 144 -21.34 -14.44 3.77
N ILE A 145 -21.51 -13.19 3.31
CA ILE A 145 -21.05 -12.76 1.98
C ILE A 145 -19.52 -12.84 1.92
N ARG A 146 -18.83 -12.33 2.95
CA ARG A 146 -17.37 -12.31 3.01
C ARG A 146 -16.76 -13.71 2.96
N ARG A 147 -17.37 -14.70 3.61
CA ARG A 147 -16.82 -16.07 3.70
C ARG A 147 -17.28 -17.02 2.59
N LEU A 148 -18.45 -16.80 2.00
CA LEU A 148 -19.03 -17.76 1.03
C LEU A 148 -19.02 -17.25 -0.40
N CYS A 149 -18.95 -15.92 -0.60
CA CYS A 149 -18.97 -15.32 -1.93
C CYS A 149 -17.63 -14.68 -2.30
N ILE A 150 -16.85 -14.23 -1.32
CA ILE A 150 -15.60 -13.49 -1.53
C ILE A 150 -14.35 -14.33 -1.22
N ASN A 151 -14.23 -14.91 -0.02
CA ASN A 151 -13.03 -15.65 0.43
C ASN A 151 -13.20 -17.16 0.33
#